data_AF-A0A9N8VQQ2-F1
#
_entry.id   AF-A0A9N8VQQ2-F1
#
_cell.length_a   1.000
_cell.length_b   1.000
_cell.length_c   1.000
_cell.angle_alpha   90.00
_cell.angle_beta   90.00
_cell.angle_gamma   90.00
#
_symmetry.space_group_name_H-M   'P 1'
#
loop_
_entity.id
_entity.type
_entity.pdbx_description
1 polymer ?
#
loop_
_entity_poly.entity_id
_entity_poly.type
_entity_poly.pdbx_seq_one_letter_code
_entity_poly.pdbx_strand_id
1 'polypeptide(L)'
;MESNNNNFSNWPKKTRGICKPKTTKNTSLSISCTYIIPSNNDTFLNHQEIISSPIPSGHLETSTRFWQFRVEEGRTTYVRYGNIRADGSFKERATHIQQHLNYVDAKKFVENLVDEKIKAGYVGWARW
;
A
#
# COMPACT_ATOMS: atom_id res chain seq x y z
N MET A 1 -23.69 15.84 -38.18
CA MET A 1 -23.60 14.56 -37.47
C MET A 1 -22.38 14.63 -36.58
N GLU A 2 -22.65 14.61 -35.28
CA GLU A 2 -21.72 15.00 -34.22
C GLU A 2 -20.41 14.21 -34.16
N SER A 3 -19.41 14.96 -33.70
CA SER A 3 -18.12 14.62 -33.11
C SER A 3 -18.02 13.25 -32.45
N ASN A 4 -16.86 12.61 -32.64
CA ASN A 4 -16.18 11.99 -31.49
C ASN A 4 -14.66 12.19 -31.61
N ASN A 5 -14.21 13.17 -30.81
CA ASN A 5 -12.84 13.56 -30.63
C ASN A 5 -12.04 12.43 -29.96
N ASN A 6 -11.02 11.95 -30.65
CA ASN A 6 -9.92 11.20 -30.08
C ASN A 6 -9.14 12.13 -29.13
N ASN A 7 -9.39 12.06 -27.83
CA ASN A 7 -8.57 12.77 -26.85
C ASN A 7 -8.55 12.07 -25.49
N PHE A 8 -7.80 10.97 -25.40
CA PHE A 8 -7.31 10.42 -24.13
C PHE A 8 -5.78 10.41 -24.16
N SER A 9 -5.18 11.59 -24.24
CA SER A 9 -3.75 11.79 -24.02
C SER A 9 -3.53 12.92 -23.02
N ASN A 10 -3.81 12.65 -21.74
CA ASN A 10 -3.29 13.44 -20.62
C ASN A 10 -3.23 12.59 -19.36
N TRP A 11 -2.30 11.64 -19.36
CA TRP A 11 -1.74 11.09 -18.13
C TRP A 11 -0.36 11.72 -17.91
N PRO A 12 -0.02 12.25 -16.73
CA PRO A 12 1.29 12.83 -16.51
C PRO A 12 2.37 11.75 -16.66
N LYS A 13 3.21 11.90 -17.69
CA LYS A 13 4.41 11.10 -17.89
C LYS A 13 5.40 11.47 -16.78
N LYS A 14 5.60 10.56 -15.82
CA LYS A 14 6.55 10.74 -14.72
C LYS A 14 7.97 10.82 -15.28
N THR A 15 8.54 12.03 -15.30
CA THR A 15 9.93 12.31 -15.62
C THR A 15 10.83 11.62 -14.60
N ARG A 16 11.67 10.69 -15.05
CA ARG A 16 12.74 10.10 -14.22
C ARG A 16 13.82 11.16 -14.03
N GLY A 17 13.75 11.92 -12.94
CA GLY A 17 14.87 12.70 -12.44
C GLY A 17 15.92 11.77 -11.86
N ILE A 18 16.97 11.50 -12.63
CA ILE A 18 18.16 10.79 -12.16
C ILE A 18 18.92 11.77 -11.24
N CYS A 19 18.71 11.65 -9.93
CA CYS A 19 19.63 12.26 -8.96
C CYS A 19 20.93 11.46 -8.99
N LYS A 20 21.93 11.99 -9.71
CA LYS A 20 23.30 11.49 -9.73
C LYS A 20 23.90 11.54 -8.32
N PRO A 21 24.37 10.44 -7.74
CA PRO A 21 25.22 10.49 -6.56
C PRO A 21 26.59 11.04 -6.96
N LYS A 22 27.05 12.11 -6.30
CA LYS A 22 28.41 12.60 -6.44
C LYS A 22 29.32 11.66 -5.65
N THR A 23 30.18 10.96 -6.37
CA THR A 23 31.24 10.08 -5.87
C THR A 23 32.13 10.81 -4.87
N THR A 24 32.30 10.25 -3.67
CA THR A 24 33.58 10.35 -2.95
C THR A 24 33.97 8.93 -2.56
N LYS A 25 35.09 8.47 -3.14
CA LYS A 25 35.67 7.15 -2.88
C LYS A 25 36.11 7.08 -1.42
N ASN A 26 35.86 5.96 -0.75
CA ASN A 26 36.95 5.09 -0.30
C ASN A 26 36.46 3.87 0.51
N THR A 27 37.16 2.77 0.23
CA THR A 27 37.43 1.62 1.10
C THR A 27 36.32 0.57 1.29
N SER A 28 36.46 -0.49 0.49
CA SER A 28 36.06 -1.86 0.81
C SER A 28 36.41 -2.22 2.25
N LEU A 29 35.43 -2.68 3.03
CA LEU A 29 35.63 -3.66 4.11
C LEU A 29 34.32 -4.42 4.31
N SER A 30 34.40 -5.75 4.20
CA SER A 30 33.38 -6.71 4.59
C SER A 30 33.04 -6.54 6.07
N ILE A 31 31.78 -6.34 6.41
CA ILE A 31 31.34 -6.43 7.81
C ILE A 31 30.09 -7.29 7.86
N SER A 32 30.32 -8.54 8.24
CA SER A 32 29.34 -9.48 8.75
C SER A 32 28.48 -8.78 9.81
N CYS A 33 27.18 -8.66 9.58
CA CYS A 33 26.26 -8.15 10.60
C CYS A 33 26.07 -9.23 11.66
N THR A 34 26.94 -9.22 12.67
CA THR A 34 26.70 -9.91 13.93
C THR A 34 25.55 -9.22 14.66
N TYR A 35 24.54 -10.01 14.98
CA TYR A 35 23.42 -9.63 15.83
C TYR A 35 23.95 -9.27 17.22
N ILE A 36 24.00 -7.98 17.54
CA ILE A 36 24.30 -7.49 18.88
C ILE A 36 22.98 -7.18 19.56
N ILE A 37 22.65 -7.95 20.60
CA ILE A 37 21.64 -7.61 21.60
C ILE A 37 22.30 -6.62 22.56
N PRO A 38 21.87 -5.35 22.66
CA PRO A 38 22.26 -4.53 23.79
C PRO A 38 21.22 -4.73 24.90
N SER A 39 21.64 -5.37 25.99
CA SER A 39 20.91 -5.30 27.25
C SER A 39 21.43 -4.13 28.08
N ASN A 40 20.48 -3.50 28.78
CA ASN A 40 20.61 -2.73 30.02
C ASN A 40 20.28 -1.23 29.90
N ASN A 41 19.05 -0.93 30.30
CA ASN A 41 18.62 0.19 31.14
C ASN A 41 19.03 1.59 30.70
N ASP A 42 18.35 2.08 29.67
CA ASP A 42 17.90 3.46 29.65
C ASP A 42 16.40 3.46 29.48
N THR A 43 15.73 4.21 30.35
CA THR A 43 14.28 4.40 30.42
C THR A 43 13.79 5.16 29.18
N PHE A 44 13.87 4.53 28.01
CA PHE A 44 13.05 4.89 26.89
C PHE A 44 11.63 4.52 27.28
N LEU A 45 10.85 5.52 27.68
CA LEU A 45 9.40 5.43 27.66
C LEU A 45 9.02 5.04 26.25
N ASN A 46 8.85 3.73 26.08
CA ASN A 46 8.18 3.07 25.00
C ASN A 46 6.79 3.72 24.89
N HIS A 47 6.68 4.79 24.09
CA HIS A 47 5.51 5.00 23.27
C HIS A 47 5.52 4.02 22.09
N GLN A 48 5.84 2.75 22.38
CA GLN A 48 5.20 1.66 21.69
C GLN A 48 3.87 1.53 22.40
N GLU A 49 2.93 2.43 22.04
CA GLU A 49 1.54 2.04 22.10
C GLU A 49 1.50 0.72 21.34
N ILE A 50 1.40 -0.37 22.08
CA ILE A 50 0.93 -1.64 21.56
C ILE A 50 -0.50 -1.30 21.18
N ILE A 51 -0.67 -0.78 19.97
CA ILE A 51 -1.96 -0.40 19.45
C ILE A 51 -2.71 -1.73 19.31
N SER A 52 -3.50 -2.04 20.34
CA SER A 52 -4.37 -3.20 20.44
C SER A 52 -5.57 -3.10 19.48
N SER A 53 -5.65 -2.06 18.64
CA SER A 53 -6.66 -1.98 17.58
C SER A 53 -6.22 -2.81 16.38
N PRO A 54 -7.12 -3.61 15.79
CA PRO A 54 -6.77 -4.45 14.67
C PRO A 54 -6.30 -3.59 13.48
N ILE A 55 -5.30 -4.08 12.77
CA ILE A 55 -4.79 -3.42 11.57
C ILE A 55 -5.92 -3.34 10.53
N PRO A 56 -6.28 -2.14 10.02
CA PRO A 56 -7.33 -2.02 9.04
C PRO A 56 -6.98 -2.83 7.79
N SER A 57 -7.92 -3.67 7.37
CA SER A 57 -7.74 -4.51 6.19
C SER A 57 -9.07 -5.04 5.70
N GLY A 58 -9.12 -5.48 4.46
CA GLY A 58 -10.34 -6.06 3.92
C GLY A 58 -10.12 -6.82 2.64
N HIS A 59 -11.13 -7.57 2.28
CA HIS A 59 -11.25 -8.32 1.04
C HIS A 59 -12.67 -8.16 0.52
N LEU A 60 -12.77 -7.68 -0.72
CA LEU A 60 -14.01 -7.53 -1.45
C LEU A 60 -13.86 -8.23 -2.79
N GLU A 61 -14.91 -8.89 -3.25
CA GLU A 61 -14.90 -9.61 -4.51
C GLU A 61 -16.23 -9.57 -5.26
N THR A 62 -16.15 -9.89 -6.54
CA THR A 62 -17.27 -10.27 -7.40
C THR A 62 -17.05 -11.71 -7.87
N SER A 63 -17.93 -12.23 -8.73
CA SER A 63 -17.73 -13.57 -9.33
C SER A 63 -16.43 -13.74 -10.13
N THR A 64 -15.80 -12.64 -10.58
CA THR A 64 -14.63 -12.70 -11.48
C THR A 64 -13.47 -11.83 -11.06
N ARG A 65 -13.59 -11.04 -9.98
CA ARG A 65 -12.57 -10.08 -9.56
C ARG A 65 -12.44 -10.03 -8.05
N PHE A 66 -11.24 -9.76 -7.59
CA PHE A 66 -10.96 -9.50 -6.18
C PHE A 66 -10.29 -8.13 -6.01
N TRP A 67 -10.49 -7.55 -4.83
CA TRP A 67 -9.88 -6.31 -4.39
C TRP A 67 -9.60 -6.43 -2.89
N GLN A 68 -8.34 -6.22 -2.49
CA GLN A 68 -7.89 -6.36 -1.12
C GLN A 68 -7.10 -5.14 -0.69
N PHE A 69 -7.20 -4.80 0.59
CA PHE A 69 -6.40 -3.73 1.17
C PHE A 69 -5.88 -4.10 2.56
N ARG A 70 -4.80 -3.42 2.95
CA ARG A 70 -4.28 -3.36 4.32
C ARG A 70 -3.62 -2.02 4.59
N VAL A 71 -3.69 -1.54 5.83
CA VAL A 71 -3.04 -0.30 6.26
C VAL A 71 -1.94 -0.64 7.27
N GLU A 72 -0.68 -0.51 6.89
CA GLU A 72 0.45 -0.78 7.79
C GLU A 72 0.96 0.50 8.44
N GLU A 73 1.49 0.35 9.67
CA GLU A 73 2.13 1.42 10.45
C GLU A 73 1.24 2.66 10.64
N GLY A 74 -0.07 2.48 10.45
CA GLY A 74 -1.06 3.55 10.44
C GLY A 74 -0.81 4.64 9.38
N ARG A 75 0.02 4.41 8.35
CA ARG A 75 0.37 5.46 7.36
C ARG A 75 0.48 4.96 5.93
N THR A 76 0.67 3.67 5.72
CA THR A 76 0.86 3.12 4.37
C THR A 76 -0.30 2.22 4.00
N THR A 77 -1.03 2.57 2.94
CA THR A 77 -2.10 1.75 2.40
C THR A 77 -1.58 0.90 1.25
N TYR A 78 -1.77 -0.40 1.36
CA TYR A 78 -1.50 -1.36 0.29
C TYR A 78 -2.81 -1.86 -0.24
N VAL A 79 -2.97 -1.80 -1.56
CA VAL A 79 -4.13 -2.29 -2.27
C VAL A 79 -3.66 -3.22 -3.36
N ARG A 80 -4.28 -4.39 -3.50
CA ARG A 80 -4.05 -5.29 -4.63
C ARG A 80 -5.36 -5.74 -5.23
N TYR A 81 -5.38 -5.93 -6.54
CA TYR A 81 -6.58 -6.34 -7.25
C TYR A 81 -6.26 -7.13 -8.50
N GLY A 82 -7.25 -7.90 -8.94
CA GLY A 82 -7.10 -8.77 -10.09
C GLY A 82 -8.34 -9.57 -10.40
N ASN A 83 -8.15 -10.63 -11.18
CA ASN A 83 -9.22 -11.54 -11.56
C ASN A 83 -9.22 -12.79 -10.68
N ILE A 84 -10.40 -13.36 -10.47
CA ILE A 84 -10.59 -14.70 -9.91
C ILE A 84 -10.73 -15.65 -11.09
N ARG A 85 -9.92 -16.71 -11.12
CA ARG A 85 -9.97 -17.74 -12.16
C ARG A 85 -11.08 -18.75 -11.85
N ALA A 86 -11.41 -19.60 -12.82
CA ALA A 86 -12.44 -20.63 -12.67
C ALA A 86 -12.12 -21.66 -11.56
N ASP A 87 -10.84 -21.86 -11.24
CA ASP A 87 -10.36 -22.70 -10.14
C ASP A 87 -10.38 -21.99 -8.77
N GLY A 88 -10.91 -20.76 -8.70
CA GLY A 88 -10.93 -19.93 -7.50
C GLY A 88 -9.60 -19.23 -7.20
N SER A 89 -8.55 -19.44 -8.00
CA SER A 89 -7.25 -18.82 -7.76
C SER A 89 -7.23 -17.33 -8.14
N PHE A 90 -6.43 -16.56 -7.42
CA PHE A 90 -6.28 -15.13 -7.68
C PHE A 90 -5.19 -14.88 -8.72
N LYS A 91 -5.56 -14.22 -9.81
CA LYS A 91 -4.64 -13.65 -10.79
C LYS A 91 -4.48 -12.16 -10.53
N GLU A 92 -3.45 -11.79 -9.79
CA GLU A 92 -3.13 -10.39 -9.51
C GLU A 92 -2.84 -9.62 -10.80
N ARG A 93 -3.39 -8.40 -10.89
CA ARG A 93 -3.20 -7.51 -12.04
C ARG A 93 -2.37 -6.30 -11.68
N ALA A 94 -2.57 -5.74 -10.49
CA ALA A 94 -1.82 -4.59 -10.03
C ALA A 94 -1.85 -4.45 -8.51
N THR A 95 -0.81 -3.78 -8.03
CA THR A 95 -0.66 -3.29 -6.67
C THR A 95 -0.59 -1.77 -6.67
N HIS A 96 -1.18 -1.17 -5.66
CA HIS A 96 -1.13 0.25 -5.39
C HIS A 96 -0.67 0.44 -3.95
N ILE A 97 0.41 1.19 -3.78
CA ILE A 97 1.01 1.49 -2.49
C ILE A 97 1.01 3.01 -2.37
N GLN A 98 0.40 3.52 -1.30
CA GLN A 98 0.33 4.94 -1.04
C GLN A 98 0.68 5.21 0.41
N GLN A 99 1.58 6.18 0.61
CA GLN A 99 1.90 6.72 1.92
C GLN A 99 1.03 7.94 2.20
N HIS A 100 0.60 8.06 3.45
CA HIS A 100 -0.25 9.13 3.97
C HIS A 100 0.47 9.83 5.12
N LEU A 101 0.05 11.07 5.40
CA LEU A 101 0.64 11.88 6.47
C LEU A 101 0.33 11.31 7.86
N ASN A 102 -0.88 10.77 8.03
CA ASN A 102 -1.37 10.23 9.30
C ASN A 102 -2.38 9.08 9.08
N TYR A 103 -2.78 8.46 10.18
CA TYR A 103 -3.73 7.36 10.19
C TYR A 103 -5.14 7.74 9.76
N VAL A 104 -5.60 8.92 10.15
CA VAL A 104 -6.95 9.39 9.83
C VAL A 104 -7.12 9.54 8.32
N ASP A 105 -6.10 10.07 7.64
CA ASP A 105 -6.06 10.22 6.18
C ASP A 105 -6.00 8.87 5.48
N ALA A 106 -5.13 7.96 5.94
CA ALA A 106 -5.03 6.61 5.40
C ALA A 106 -6.35 5.85 5.53
N LYS A 107 -7.01 5.95 6.70
CA LYS A 107 -8.30 5.32 6.97
C LYS A 107 -9.38 5.89 6.06
N LYS A 108 -9.53 7.21 6.01
CA LYS A 108 -10.54 7.88 5.19
C LYS A 108 -10.37 7.58 3.69
N PHE A 109 -9.13 7.50 3.22
CA PHE A 109 -8.82 7.11 1.84
C PHE A 109 -9.37 5.70 1.54
N VAL A 110 -9.10 4.74 2.43
CA VAL A 110 -9.56 3.36 2.26
C VAL A 110 -11.07 3.24 2.42
N GLU A 111 -11.69 3.93 3.38
CA GLU A 111 -13.15 3.96 3.56
C GLU A 111 -13.86 4.41 2.29
N ASN A 112 -13.38 5.49 1.67
CA ASN A 112 -13.93 5.97 0.39
C ASN A 112 -13.81 4.90 -0.71
N LEU A 113 -12.67 4.22 -0.81
CA LEU A 113 -12.48 3.14 -1.79
C LEU A 113 -13.39 1.94 -1.51
N VAL A 114 -13.56 1.56 -0.25
CA VAL A 114 -14.46 0.46 0.15
C VAL A 114 -15.89 0.80 -0.27
N ASP A 115 -16.37 2.01 0.00
CA ASP A 115 -17.70 2.46 -0.40
C ASP A 115 -17.89 2.45 -1.92
N GLU A 116 -16.88 2.91 -2.67
CA GLU A 116 -16.89 2.84 -4.14
C GLU A 116 -16.96 1.39 -4.65
N LYS A 117 -16.25 0.45 -4.01
CA LYS A 117 -16.28 -0.97 -4.39
C LYS A 117 -17.61 -1.63 -4.06
N ILE A 118 -18.19 -1.32 -2.89
CA ILE A 118 -19.52 -1.81 -2.51
C ILE A 118 -20.57 -1.31 -3.50
N LYS A 119 -20.54 -0.02 -3.85
CA LYS A 119 -21.43 0.56 -4.89
C LYS A 119 -21.23 -0.08 -6.26
N ALA A 120 -20.01 -0.54 -6.58
CA ALA A 120 -19.72 -1.28 -7.80
C ALA A 120 -20.12 -2.76 -7.75
N GLY A 121 -20.78 -3.22 -6.68
CA GLY A 121 -21.29 -4.59 -6.54
C GLY A 121 -20.26 -5.59 -5.99
N TYR A 122 -19.15 -5.13 -5.42
CA TYR A 122 -18.26 -6.02 -4.68
C TYR A 122 -18.85 -6.32 -3.30
N VAL A 123 -18.67 -7.56 -2.84
CA VAL A 123 -19.13 -8.05 -1.54
C VAL A 123 -17.96 -8.69 -0.80
N GLY A 124 -17.92 -8.59 0.53
CA GLY A 124 -16.88 -9.21 1.34
C GLY A 124 -16.83 -8.64 2.74
N TRP A 125 -15.63 -8.44 3.27
CA TRP A 125 -15.40 -7.96 4.63
C TRP A 125 -14.36 -6.85 4.70
N ALA A 126 -14.52 -5.96 5.68
CA ALA A 126 -13.55 -4.95 6.06
C ALA A 126 -13.52 -4.86 7.59
N ARG A 127 -12.31 -4.75 8.16
CA ARG A 127 -12.06 -4.52 9.59
C ARG A 127 -11.25 -3.25 9.78
N TRP A 128 -11.45 -2.57 10.90
CA TRP A 128 -10.89 -1.26 11.23
C TRP A 128 -10.24 -1.26 12.61
#